data_AF-A0AAD4R2T8-F1
#
_entry.id   AF-A0AAD4R2T8-F1
#
_cell.length_a   1.000
_cell.length_b   1.000
_cell.length_c   1.000
_cell.angle_alpha   90.00
_cell.angle_beta   90.00
_cell.angle_gamma   90.00
#
_symmetry.space_group_name_H-M   'P 1'
#
loop_
_entity.id
_entity.type
_entity.pdbx_description
1 polymer ?
#
loop_
_entity_poly.entity_id
_entity_poly.type
_entity_poly.pdbx_seq_one_letter_code
_entity_poly.pdbx_strand_id
1 'polypeptide(L)'
;MDPANFVDEWIDAAELEKFRKNYEDQVRRGIPSAIAVFSYAHALIKSSKEDVKTGIFLLEGLLKRDSEDVPKRDYVYYLSVAHTRLKEYDRALDYIGILLAAESDNRQALELKQLIEKRMKRDGFLGLAVLGLGGSVALAAGVIAAGVLSRRH
;
A
#
# COMPACT_ATOMS: atom_id res chain seq x y z
N MET A 1 -8.09 14.77 5.80
CA MET A 1 -9.00 13.65 6.08
C MET A 1 -8.23 12.76 7.03
N ASP A 2 -8.76 12.43 8.21
CA ASP A 2 -7.98 11.68 9.21
C ASP A 2 -7.65 10.27 8.68
N PRO A 3 -6.37 9.90 8.52
CA PRO A 3 -5.99 8.56 8.02
C PRO A 3 -6.48 7.43 8.93
N ALA A 4 -6.75 7.69 10.22
CA ALA A 4 -7.27 6.68 11.12
C ALA A 4 -8.68 6.23 10.73
N ASN A 5 -9.53 7.18 10.35
CA ASN A 5 -10.88 6.88 9.87
C ASN A 5 -10.84 6.03 8.60
N PHE A 6 -9.84 6.27 7.76
CA PHE A 6 -9.68 5.54 6.50
C PHE A 6 -9.16 4.12 6.71
N VAL A 7 -8.13 3.93 7.54
CA VAL A 7 -7.56 2.59 7.81
C VAL A 7 -8.57 1.67 8.50
N ASP A 8 -9.39 2.22 9.40
CA ASP A 8 -10.37 1.46 10.18
C ASP A 8 -11.75 1.41 9.52
N GLU A 9 -11.90 1.94 8.30
CA GLU A 9 -13.15 1.93 7.54
C GLU A 9 -13.60 0.49 7.25
N TRP A 10 -14.87 0.20 7.46
CA TRP A 10 -15.47 -1.09 7.13
C TRP A 10 -16.46 -0.95 5.98
N ILE A 11 -16.47 -1.95 5.11
CA ILE A 11 -17.45 -2.07 4.02
C ILE A 11 -18.55 -3.05 4.41
N ASP A 12 -19.78 -2.77 4.02
CA ASP A 12 -20.88 -3.72 4.20
C ASP A 12 -20.84 -4.84 3.15
N ALA A 13 -21.43 -6.00 3.49
CA ALA A 13 -21.38 -7.18 2.64
C ALA A 13 -22.08 -6.98 1.28
N ALA A 14 -23.15 -6.18 1.23
CA ALA A 14 -23.90 -5.93 0.00
C ALA A 14 -23.12 -5.00 -0.95
N GLU A 15 -22.37 -4.03 -0.40
CA GLU A 15 -21.48 -3.18 -1.17
C GLU A 15 -20.26 -3.95 -1.69
N LEU A 16 -19.63 -4.77 -0.84
CA LEU A 16 -18.52 -5.64 -1.27
C LEU A 16 -18.94 -6.56 -2.42
N GLU A 17 -20.16 -7.10 -2.37
CA GLU A 17 -20.68 -8.00 -3.39
C GLU A 17 -20.86 -7.30 -4.75
N LYS A 18 -21.19 -6.00 -4.78
CA LYS A 18 -21.25 -5.23 -6.04
C LYS A 18 -19.88 -5.17 -6.72
N PHE A 19 -18.82 -4.91 -5.94
CA PHE A 19 -17.46 -4.87 -6.48
C PHE A 19 -16.97 -6.26 -6.92
N ARG A 20 -17.27 -7.30 -6.14
CA ARG A 20 -16.98 -8.70 -6.48
C ARG A 20 -17.62 -9.06 -7.82
N LYS A 21 -18.92 -8.83 -7.96
CA LYS A 21 -19.67 -9.15 -9.18
C LYS A 21 -19.10 -8.42 -10.39
N ASN A 22 -18.82 -7.12 -10.29
CA ASN A 22 -18.21 -6.37 -11.39
C ASN A 22 -16.85 -6.92 -11.81
N TYR A 23 -16.00 -7.30 -10.85
CA TYR A 23 -14.71 -7.93 -11.13
C TYR A 23 -14.88 -9.30 -11.80
N GLU A 24 -15.72 -10.18 -11.24
CA GLU A 24 -15.96 -11.53 -11.78
C GLU A 24 -16.61 -11.49 -13.17
N ASP A 25 -17.52 -10.56 -13.43
CA ASP A 25 -18.13 -10.35 -14.74
C ASP A 25 -17.08 -9.99 -15.79
N GLN A 26 -16.07 -9.18 -15.44
CA GLN A 26 -14.97 -8.84 -16.33
C GLN A 26 -14.00 -10.01 -16.53
N VAL A 27 -13.67 -10.74 -15.46
CA VAL A 27 -12.84 -11.96 -15.53
C VAL A 27 -13.46 -12.99 -16.48
N ARG A 28 -14.78 -13.18 -16.41
CA ARG A 28 -15.50 -14.10 -17.32
C ARG A 28 -15.45 -13.67 -18.78
N ARG A 29 -15.26 -12.38 -19.05
CA ARG A 29 -15.15 -11.82 -20.41
C ARG A 29 -13.70 -11.72 -20.90
N GLY A 30 -12.72 -11.96 -20.05
CA GLY A 30 -11.30 -11.89 -20.38
C GLY A 30 -10.49 -11.22 -19.27
N ILE A 31 -9.48 -10.44 -19.66
CA ILE A 31 -8.61 -9.75 -18.72
C ILE A 31 -9.39 -8.56 -18.10
N PRO A 32 -9.58 -8.51 -16.77
CA PRO A 32 -10.28 -7.39 -16.14
C PRO A 32 -9.45 -6.10 -16.22
N SER A 33 -10.17 -4.99 -16.35
CA SER A 33 -9.59 -3.64 -16.34
C SER A 33 -8.89 -3.34 -15.01
N ALA A 34 -7.86 -2.48 -15.05
CA ALA A 34 -7.13 -2.08 -13.85
C ALA A 34 -8.07 -1.42 -12.81
N ILE A 35 -9.02 -0.62 -13.28
CA ILE A 35 -10.04 0.02 -12.43
C ILE A 35 -10.88 -1.03 -11.70
N ALA A 36 -11.40 -2.05 -12.39
CA ALA A 36 -12.25 -3.06 -11.75
C ALA A 36 -11.50 -3.88 -10.70
N VAL A 37 -10.25 -4.27 -11.00
CA VAL A 37 -9.38 -4.96 -10.05
C VAL A 37 -9.10 -4.08 -8.84
N PHE A 38 -8.79 -2.80 -9.08
CA PHE A 38 -8.48 -1.84 -8.03
C PHE A 38 -9.67 -1.57 -7.12
N SER A 39 -10.86 -1.31 -7.67
CA SER A 39 -12.09 -1.10 -6.88
C SER A 39 -12.44 -2.30 -6.03
N TYR A 40 -12.28 -3.52 -6.57
CA TYR A 40 -12.51 -4.74 -5.81
C TYR A 40 -11.46 -4.95 -4.71
N ALA A 41 -10.18 -4.72 -5.01
CA ALA A 41 -9.12 -4.78 -4.00
C ALA A 41 -9.32 -3.76 -2.87
N HIS A 42 -9.70 -2.53 -3.21
CA HIS A 42 -10.02 -1.48 -2.24
C HIS A 42 -11.22 -1.87 -1.35
N ALA A 43 -12.24 -2.53 -1.90
CA ALA A 43 -13.33 -3.08 -1.11
C ALA A 43 -12.85 -4.19 -0.16
N LEU A 44 -12.04 -5.13 -0.67
CA LEU A 44 -11.51 -6.26 0.11
C LEU A 44 -10.65 -5.82 1.30
N ILE A 45 -9.79 -4.81 1.12
CA ILE A 45 -8.96 -4.33 2.24
C ILE A 45 -9.79 -3.69 3.35
N LYS A 46 -11.07 -3.36 3.12
CA LYS A 46 -12.01 -2.85 4.13
C LYS A 46 -12.85 -3.94 4.79
N SER A 47 -12.65 -5.21 4.43
CA SER A 47 -13.39 -6.37 4.91
C SER A 47 -12.58 -7.16 5.95
N SER A 48 -12.76 -8.50 5.96
CA SER A 48 -12.10 -9.47 6.84
C SER A 48 -10.58 -9.53 6.63
N LYS A 49 -9.85 -10.10 7.60
CA LYS A 49 -8.39 -10.29 7.47
C LYS A 49 -8.00 -11.16 6.27
N GLU A 50 -8.83 -12.13 5.90
CA GLU A 50 -8.60 -12.99 4.74
C GLU A 50 -8.82 -12.22 3.43
N ASP A 51 -9.86 -11.41 3.37
CA ASP A 51 -10.11 -10.51 2.25
C ASP A 51 -8.98 -9.50 2.07
N VAL A 52 -8.46 -8.93 3.15
CA VAL A 52 -7.32 -8.00 3.11
C VAL A 52 -6.11 -8.63 2.40
N LYS A 53 -5.78 -9.90 2.68
CA LYS A 53 -4.68 -10.60 2.00
C LYS A 53 -4.95 -10.75 0.50
N THR A 54 -6.19 -11.04 0.12
CA THR A 54 -6.61 -11.09 -1.29
C THR A 54 -6.48 -9.71 -1.94
N GLY A 55 -6.90 -8.65 -1.25
CA GLY A 55 -6.76 -7.26 -1.71
C GLY A 55 -5.30 -6.88 -1.94
N ILE A 56 -4.39 -7.24 -1.02
CA ILE A 56 -2.94 -7.05 -1.17
C ILE A 56 -2.44 -7.73 -2.45
N PHE A 57 -2.78 -9.01 -2.64
CA PHE A 57 -2.38 -9.76 -3.83
C PHE A 57 -2.83 -9.09 -5.14
N LEU A 58 -4.07 -8.60 -5.18
CA LEU A 58 -4.60 -7.89 -6.35
C LEU A 58 -3.87 -6.57 -6.61
N LEU A 59 -3.58 -5.77 -5.57
CA LEU A 59 -2.83 -4.51 -5.69
C LEU A 59 -1.39 -4.74 -6.14
N GLU A 60 -0.69 -5.74 -5.58
CA GLU A 60 0.64 -6.13 -6.03
C GLU A 60 0.64 -6.63 -7.48
N GLY A 61 -0.43 -7.32 -7.88
CA GLY A 61 -0.67 -7.70 -9.28
C GLY A 61 -0.78 -6.48 -10.19
N LEU A 62 -1.51 -5.44 -9.77
CA LEU A 62 -1.65 -4.19 -10.53
C LEU A 62 -0.34 -3.42 -10.68
N LEU A 63 0.52 -3.38 -9.64
CA LEU A 63 1.82 -2.71 -9.72
C LEU A 63 2.73 -3.27 -10.83
N LYS A 64 2.58 -4.55 -11.14
CA LYS A 64 3.35 -5.27 -12.17
C LYS A 64 2.79 -5.08 -13.58
N ARG A 65 1.58 -4.52 -13.73
CA ARG A 65 0.97 -4.27 -15.04
C ARG A 65 1.46 -2.94 -15.60
N ASP A 66 1.64 -2.90 -16.91
CA ASP A 66 1.80 -1.66 -17.66
C ASP A 66 0.41 -1.13 -18.01
N SER A 67 -0.28 -0.57 -17.01
CA SER A 67 -1.58 0.08 -17.18
C SER A 67 -1.53 1.50 -16.62
N GLU A 68 -2.03 2.46 -17.38
CA GLU A 68 -2.02 3.89 -17.01
C GLU A 68 -3.34 4.37 -16.39
N ASP A 69 -4.38 3.52 -16.37
CA ASP A 69 -5.74 3.90 -15.95
C ASP A 69 -5.84 4.34 -14.48
N VAL A 70 -4.98 3.80 -13.61
CA VAL A 70 -4.89 4.21 -12.20
C VAL A 70 -3.43 4.46 -11.85
N PRO A 71 -3.09 5.60 -11.24
CA PRO A 71 -1.73 5.91 -10.83
C PRO A 71 -1.13 4.85 -9.90
N LYS A 72 0.10 4.40 -10.19
CA LYS A 72 0.81 3.41 -9.33
C LYS A 72 0.96 3.89 -7.88
N ARG A 73 1.03 5.21 -7.66
CA ARG A 73 1.06 5.80 -6.31
C ARG A 73 -0.17 5.42 -5.47
N ASP A 74 -1.33 5.28 -6.10
CA ASP A 74 -2.56 4.92 -5.40
C ASP A 74 -2.44 3.49 -4.90
N TYR A 75 -1.97 2.56 -5.74
CA TYR A 75 -1.74 1.17 -5.33
C TYR A 75 -0.77 1.08 -4.14
N VAL A 76 0.33 1.83 -4.17
CA VAL A 76 1.32 1.89 -3.08
C VAL A 76 0.69 2.42 -1.79
N TYR A 77 -0.12 3.47 -1.88
CA TYR A 77 -0.84 4.02 -0.72
C TYR A 77 -1.78 2.99 -0.10
N TYR A 78 -2.62 2.32 -0.90
CA TYR A 78 -3.55 1.32 -0.40
C TYR A 78 -2.87 0.03 0.09
N LEU A 79 -1.70 -0.33 -0.44
CA LEU A 79 -0.87 -1.42 0.12
C LEU A 79 -0.39 -1.08 1.53
N SER A 80 0.08 0.15 1.75
CA SER A 80 0.45 0.60 3.10
C SER A 80 -0.73 0.55 4.07
N VAL A 81 -1.93 0.98 3.64
CA VAL A 81 -3.17 0.84 4.43
C VAL A 81 -3.47 -0.62 4.75
N ALA A 82 -3.42 -1.51 3.76
CA ALA A 82 -3.74 -2.93 3.94
C ALA A 82 -2.79 -3.62 4.93
N HIS A 83 -1.48 -3.39 4.82
CA HIS A 83 -0.50 -3.92 5.77
C HIS A 83 -0.67 -3.33 7.18
N THR A 84 -1.06 -2.05 7.29
CA THR A 84 -1.39 -1.43 8.57
C THR A 84 -2.54 -2.14 9.28
N ARG A 85 -3.58 -2.55 8.54
CA ARG A 85 -4.72 -3.31 9.08
C ARG A 85 -4.33 -4.70 9.56
N LEU A 86 -3.38 -5.34 8.89
CA LEU A 86 -2.83 -6.64 9.32
C LEU A 86 -1.81 -6.51 10.46
N LYS A 87 -1.49 -5.28 10.89
CA LYS A 87 -0.41 -4.97 11.86
C LYS A 87 0.98 -5.37 11.35
N GLU A 88 1.15 -5.46 10.04
CA GLU A 88 2.44 -5.66 9.36
C GLU A 88 3.12 -4.29 9.17
N TYR A 89 3.47 -3.64 10.28
CA TYR A 89 3.88 -2.22 10.28
C TYR A 89 5.15 -1.95 9.49
N ASP A 90 6.13 -2.85 9.51
CA ASP A 90 7.37 -2.69 8.74
C ASP A 90 7.07 -2.61 7.23
N ARG A 91 6.25 -3.52 6.71
CA ARG A 91 5.82 -3.51 5.31
C ARG A 91 4.97 -2.29 4.96
N ALA A 92 4.12 -1.86 5.90
CA ALA A 92 3.35 -0.63 5.72
C ALA A 92 4.26 0.61 5.60
N LEU A 93 5.34 0.66 6.39
CA LEU A 93 6.34 1.73 6.34
C LEU A 93 7.18 1.69 5.06
N ASP A 94 7.54 0.51 4.58
CA ASP A 94 8.26 0.36 3.31
C ASP A 94 7.44 0.94 2.14
N TYR A 95 6.16 0.55 2.03
CA TYR A 95 5.29 1.06 0.97
C TYR A 95 5.08 2.58 1.06
N ILE A 96 4.76 3.13 2.23
CA ILE A 96 4.55 4.58 2.34
C ILE A 96 5.85 5.36 2.14
N GLY A 97 6.99 4.76 2.47
CA GLY A 97 8.32 5.29 2.19
C GLY A 97 8.60 5.44 0.70
N ILE A 98 8.20 4.48 -0.13
CA ILE A 98 8.31 4.57 -1.60
C ILE A 98 7.53 5.79 -2.12
N LEU A 99 6.30 5.97 -1.64
CA LEU A 99 5.47 7.11 -2.05
C LEU A 99 6.11 8.45 -1.63
N LEU A 100 6.60 8.55 -0.39
CA LEU A 100 7.24 9.76 0.11
C LEU A 100 8.61 10.05 -0.52
N ALA A 101 9.32 9.02 -1.01
CA ALA A 101 10.55 9.21 -1.77
C ALA A 101 10.29 9.86 -3.13
N ALA A 102 9.13 9.60 -3.74
CA ALA A 102 8.70 10.21 -5.00
C ALA A 102 7.99 11.56 -4.81
N GLU A 103 7.17 11.68 -3.75
CA GLU A 103 6.33 12.85 -3.46
C GLU A 103 6.54 13.28 -1.99
N SER A 104 7.65 13.97 -1.72
CA SER A 104 8.08 14.29 -0.35
C SER A 104 7.12 15.20 0.44
N ASP A 105 6.31 15.99 -0.25
CA ASP A 105 5.31 16.91 0.32
C ASP A 105 3.89 16.32 0.31
N ASN A 106 3.73 15.04 -0.02
CA ASN A 106 2.44 14.37 0.00
C ASN A 106 1.89 14.26 1.43
N ARG A 107 1.00 15.19 1.77
CA ARG A 107 0.40 15.30 3.09
C ARG A 107 -0.35 14.04 3.52
N GLN A 108 -1.05 13.37 2.60
CA GLN A 108 -1.79 12.14 2.92
C GLN A 108 -0.82 11.02 3.31
N ALA A 109 0.29 10.89 2.58
CA ALA A 109 1.31 9.89 2.87
C ALA A 109 2.05 10.17 4.19
N LEU A 110 2.34 11.44 4.48
CA LEU A 110 2.93 11.86 5.76
C LEU A 110 2.00 11.55 6.94
N GLU A 111 0.72 11.88 6.82
CA GLU A 111 -0.30 11.60 7.84
C GLU A 111 -0.45 10.08 8.08
N LEU A 112 -0.48 9.27 7.01
CA LEU A 112 -0.53 7.81 7.12
C LEU A 112 0.72 7.23 7.78
N LYS A 113 1.92 7.71 7.41
CA LYS A 113 3.18 7.30 8.06
C LYS A 113 3.15 7.55 9.56
N GLN A 114 2.73 8.74 9.99
CA GLN A 114 2.61 9.09 11.41
C GLN A 114 1.63 8.16 12.15
N LEU A 115 0.49 7.83 11.51
CA LEU A 115 -0.46 6.89 12.07
C LEU A 115 0.15 5.49 12.25
N ILE A 116 0.89 5.00 11.26
CA ILE A 116 1.56 3.69 11.31
C ILE A 116 2.56 3.64 12.47
N GLU A 117 3.46 4.63 12.56
CA GLU A 117 4.44 4.73 13.64
C GLU A 117 3.77 4.80 15.02
N LYS A 118 2.65 5.54 15.13
CA LYS A 118 1.88 5.63 16.37
C LYS A 118 1.27 4.27 16.76
N ARG A 119 0.69 3.54 15.81
CA ARG A 119 0.10 2.19 16.06
C ARG A 119 1.18 1.17 16.39
N MET A 120 2.29 1.19 15.67
CA MET A 120 3.46 0.35 15.92
C MET A 120 3.99 0.52 17.36
N LYS A 121 4.18 1.77 17.81
CA LYS A 121 4.57 2.08 19.20
C LYS A 121 3.54 1.58 20.22
N ARG A 122 2.26 1.85 20.00
CA ARG A 122 1.16 1.45 20.89
C ARG A 122 1.06 -0.06 21.05
N ASP A 123 1.23 -0.79 19.95
CA ASP A 123 1.11 -2.24 19.91
C ASP A 123 2.40 -2.95 20.38
N GLY A 124 3.39 -2.21 20.90
CA GLY A 124 4.62 -2.75 21.48
C GLY A 124 5.64 -3.25 20.45
N PHE A 125 5.39 -3.02 19.16
CA PHE A 125 6.34 -3.29 18.09
C PHE A 125 7.41 -2.20 18.06
N LEU A 126 8.32 -2.21 19.04
CA LEU A 126 9.50 -1.35 19.02
C LEU A 126 10.59 -2.02 18.17
N GLY A 127 10.34 -2.08 16.86
CA GLY A 127 11.36 -2.41 15.85
C GLY A 127 12.20 -1.16 15.50
N LEU A 128 13.40 -1.39 14.97
CA LEU A 128 14.45 -0.41 14.64
C LEU A 128 14.03 0.86 13.86
N ALA A 129 12.80 0.94 13.35
CA ALA A 129 12.29 2.08 12.58
C ALA A 129 12.01 3.36 13.42
N VAL A 130 12.00 3.28 14.75
CA VAL A 130 11.61 4.41 15.62
C VAL A 130 12.77 5.33 16.02
N LEU A 131 14.03 4.96 15.76
CA LEU A 131 15.15 5.86 16.00
C LEU A 131 15.32 6.77 14.79
N GLY A 132 15.07 8.06 15.01
CA GLY A 132 14.94 9.07 13.98
C GLY A 132 16.07 9.09 12.95
N LEU A 133 15.70 9.51 11.73
CA LEU A 133 16.54 9.70 10.56
C LEU A 133 16.94 8.41 9.82
N GLY A 134 15.93 7.75 9.23
CA GLY A 134 16.15 6.84 8.09
C GLY A 134 16.37 5.37 8.45
N GLY A 135 15.40 4.54 8.10
CA GLY A 135 15.50 3.08 8.06
C GLY A 135 14.16 2.53 7.59
N SER A 136 14.05 1.64 6.60
CA SER A 136 15.04 0.82 5.91
C SER A 136 14.57 0.62 4.46
N VAL A 137 15.15 1.33 3.50
CA VAL A 137 15.01 0.96 2.08
C VAL A 137 15.92 -0.24 1.84
N ALA A 138 15.45 -1.40 2.23
CA ALA A 138 16.01 -2.66 1.82
C ALA A 138 14.83 -3.55 1.47
N LEU A 139 14.20 -3.28 0.34
CA LEU A 139 13.65 -4.26 -0.60
C LEU A 139 13.13 -3.52 -1.84
N ALA A 140 13.70 -3.88 -3.00
CA ALA A 140 13.31 -3.51 -4.37
C ALA A 140 13.64 -2.10 -4.91
N ALA A 141 14.90 -1.67 -4.81
CA ALA A 141 15.51 -0.83 -5.84
C ALA A 141 16.41 -1.72 -6.73
N GLY A 142 15.79 -2.42 -7.68
CA GLY A 142 16.54 -2.94 -8.83
C GLY A 142 16.89 -1.76 -9.75
N VAL A 143 18.19 -1.58 -10.02
CA VAL A 143 18.81 -0.60 -10.95
C VAL A 143 18.82 0.83 -10.36
N ILE A 144 19.91 1.41 -9.86
CA ILE A 144 21.27 1.58 -10.42
C ILE A 144 22.27 1.61 -9.25
N ALA A 145 23.19 0.64 -9.20
CA ALA A 145 24.41 0.76 -8.43
C ALA A 145 25.60 0.61 -9.38
N ALA A 146 26.13 1.74 -9.88
CA ALA A 146 27.50 1.82 -10.34
C ALA A 146 27.96 3.28 -10.47
N GLY A 147 28.77 3.71 -9.51
CA GLY A 147 29.83 4.70 -9.74
C GLY A 147 29.45 6.15 -9.51
N VAL A 148 29.73 6.66 -8.31
CA VAL A 148 30.80 7.66 -8.10
C VAL A 148 31.31 7.46 -6.68
N LEU A 149 32.23 6.50 -6.50
CA LEU A 149 33.09 6.49 -5.31
C LEU A 149 34.32 7.34 -5.65
N SER A 150 34.45 8.43 -4.91
CA SER A 150 35.65 9.22 -4.64
C SER A 150 36.94 8.84 -5.37
N ARG A 151 37.42 9.73 -6.25
CA ARG A 151 38.85 9.97 -6.39
C ARG A 151 39.16 11.38 -5.86
N ARG A 152 39.66 11.42 -4.63
CA ARG A 152 40.52 12.50 -4.12
C ARG A 152 41.88 11.88 -3.82
N HIS A 153 42.81 12.06 -4.75
CA HIS A 153 44.25 12.30 -4.61
C HIS A 153 44.94 11.99 -5.95
#